data_AF-A0A3B0WJA4-F1
#
_entry.id   AF-A0A3B0WJA4-F1
#
_cell.length_a   1.000
_cell.length_b   1.000
_cell.length_c   1.000
_cell.angle_alpha   90.00
_cell.angle_beta   90.00
_cell.angle_gamma   90.00
#
_symmetry.space_group_name_H-M   'P 1'
#
loop_
_entity.id
_entity.type
_entity.pdbx_description
1 polymer ?
#
loop_
_entity_poly.entity_id
_entity_poly.type
_entity_poly.pdbx_seq_one_letter_code
_entity_poly.pdbx_strand_id
1 'polypeptide(L)'
;MEMKQNNQELKQAASDNDFIVIGQITKPHGIRGELRVKPHTDEPQRFTWLEQVYVGKKNPQPMAVEKARVHQQKVLLKLTAVTDRTQAEALRGEWLQVPEAEALPLAEGEYYLFQLTGLAVLTVEGELLGTLTS
;
A
#
# COMPACT_ATOMS: atom_id res chain seq x y z
N MET A 1 -3.73 31.75 37.87
CA MET A 1 -3.76 30.30 38.13
C MET A 1 -4.56 29.69 36.99
N GLU A 2 -3.83 29.31 35.94
CA GLU A 2 -4.35 28.71 34.71
C GLU A 2 -4.99 27.37 34.96
N MET A 3 -6.14 27.11 34.33
CA MET A 3 -6.48 25.81 33.73
C MET A 3 -7.41 26.08 32.52
N LYS A 4 -6.82 26.39 31.37
CA LYS A 4 -7.52 26.33 30.07
C LYS A 4 -7.49 24.88 29.62
N GLN A 5 -8.57 24.13 29.86
CA GLN A 5 -8.73 22.76 29.38
C GLN A 5 -8.73 22.78 27.84
N ASN A 6 -7.73 22.12 27.27
CA ASN A 6 -7.35 22.14 25.85
C ASN A 6 -8.43 21.54 24.94
N ASN A 7 -9.05 22.40 24.12
CA ASN A 7 -9.81 22.04 22.93
C ASN A 7 -8.89 21.60 21.77
N GLN A 8 -8.01 20.60 22.00
CA GLN A 8 -7.04 20.13 21.00
C GLN A 8 -7.13 18.63 20.65
N GLU A 9 -7.95 17.83 21.33
CA GLU A 9 -7.94 16.36 21.15
C GLU A 9 -8.89 15.81 20.06
N LEU A 10 -9.62 16.66 19.33
CA LEU A 10 -10.56 16.21 18.27
C LEU A 10 -10.25 16.74 16.87
N LYS A 11 -9.08 17.37 16.67
CA LYS A 11 -8.72 18.04 15.41
C LYS A 11 -7.86 17.22 14.44
N GLN A 12 -7.81 15.89 14.59
CA GLN A 12 -7.19 15.02 13.58
C GLN A 12 -8.10 13.87 13.12
N ALA A 13 -9.42 14.03 13.27
CA ALA A 13 -10.35 13.34 12.40
C ALA A 13 -10.49 14.19 11.11
N ALA A 14 -10.08 13.62 9.97
CA ALA A 14 -10.15 14.19 8.62
C ALA A 14 -8.99 15.11 8.18
N SER A 15 -7.94 14.49 7.67
CA SER A 15 -7.31 14.93 6.42
C SER A 15 -7.02 13.70 5.55
N ASP A 16 -8.06 13.29 4.80
CA ASP A 16 -8.06 12.55 3.54
C ASP A 16 -6.92 11.55 3.24
N ASN A 17 -7.26 10.27 3.42
CA ASN A 17 -6.66 9.04 2.86
C ASN A 17 -5.55 8.38 3.72
N ASP A 18 -5.97 7.52 4.67
CA ASP A 18 -5.14 6.68 5.55
C ASP A 18 -4.40 5.55 4.81
N PHE A 19 -3.87 5.80 3.61
CA PHE A 19 -3.26 4.79 2.76
C PHE A 19 -1.81 5.15 2.41
N ILE A 20 -0.91 4.18 2.57
CA ILE A 20 0.50 4.29 2.23
C ILE A 20 0.74 3.58 0.91
N VAL A 21 1.30 4.30 -0.07
CA VAL A 21 1.70 3.72 -1.35
C VAL A 21 2.94 2.85 -1.18
N ILE A 22 2.81 1.57 -1.50
CA ILE A 22 3.90 0.59 -1.41
C ILE A 22 4.55 0.30 -2.77
N GLY A 23 3.85 0.59 -3.87
CA GLY A 23 4.33 0.30 -5.22
C GLY A 23 3.41 0.80 -6.33
N GLN A 24 3.85 0.68 -7.57
CA GLN A 24 3.06 1.00 -8.76
C GLN A 24 2.98 -0.19 -9.72
N ILE A 25 1.78 -0.44 -10.26
CA ILE A 25 1.57 -1.44 -11.30
C ILE A 25 2.12 -0.90 -12.63
N THR A 26 3.14 -1.57 -13.18
CA THR A 26 3.83 -1.12 -14.41
C THR A 26 3.30 -1.79 -15.66
N LYS A 27 3.00 -3.10 -15.62
CA LYS A 27 2.50 -3.86 -16.77
C LYS A 27 1.92 -5.22 -16.33
N PRO A 28 1.02 -5.82 -17.11
CA PRO A 28 0.65 -7.21 -16.91
C PRO A 28 1.81 -8.15 -17.22
N HIS A 29 1.76 -9.32 -16.62
CA HIS A 29 2.68 -10.42 -16.81
C HIS A 29 1.90 -11.70 -17.17
N GLY A 30 2.29 -12.33 -18.27
CA GLY A 30 1.61 -13.53 -18.77
C GLY A 30 0.16 -13.28 -19.23
N ILE A 31 -0.60 -14.37 -19.27
CA ILE A 31 -2.02 -14.41 -19.70
C ILE A 31 -2.99 -14.62 -18.54
N ARG A 32 -2.49 -15.07 -17.37
CA ARG A 32 -3.28 -15.40 -16.18
C ARG A 32 -3.54 -14.19 -15.27
N GLY A 33 -3.39 -12.97 -15.78
CA GLY A 33 -3.64 -11.75 -14.99
C GLY A 33 -2.61 -11.46 -13.89
N GLU A 34 -1.38 -11.97 -13.97
CA GLU A 34 -0.32 -11.52 -13.06
C GLU A 34 0.06 -10.06 -13.39
N LEU A 35 0.45 -9.30 -12.38
CA LEU A 35 0.77 -7.88 -12.43
C LEU A 35 2.25 -7.69 -12.09
N ARG A 36 2.94 -6.85 -12.83
CA ARG A 36 4.31 -6.44 -12.51
C ARG A 36 4.28 -5.11 -11.80
N VAL A 37 4.74 -5.12 -10.56
CA VAL A 37 4.77 -3.98 -9.65
C VAL A 37 6.20 -3.51 -9.49
N LYS A 38 6.39 -2.19 -9.60
CA LYS A 38 7.61 -1.51 -9.18
C LYS A 38 7.44 -1.16 -7.69
N PRO A 39 8.20 -1.78 -6.78
CA PRO A 39 8.15 -1.44 -5.37
C PRO A 39 8.66 -0.01 -5.13
N HIS A 40 8.07 0.69 -4.18
CA HIS A 40 8.53 1.98 -3.63
C HIS A 40 9.15 1.80 -2.23
N THR A 41 9.62 0.59 -1.96
CA THR A 41 10.33 0.20 -0.74
C THR A 41 11.65 -0.46 -1.09
N ASP A 42 12.63 -0.29 -0.22
CA ASP A 42 13.92 -0.96 -0.30
C ASP A 42 13.83 -2.46 0.06
N GLU A 43 12.71 -2.91 0.64
CA GLU A 43 12.47 -4.30 1.05
C GLU A 43 11.29 -4.94 0.29
N PRO A 44 11.44 -5.25 -1.01
CA PRO A 44 10.34 -5.77 -1.84
C PRO A 44 9.87 -7.17 -1.44
N GLN A 45 10.63 -7.91 -0.63
CA GLN A 45 10.20 -9.21 -0.11
C GLN A 45 8.96 -9.11 0.76
N ARG A 46 8.70 -7.96 1.39
CA ARG A 46 7.51 -7.73 2.22
C ARG A 46 6.20 -7.94 1.46
N PHE A 47 6.21 -7.75 0.13
CA PHE A 47 5.04 -8.01 -0.70
C PHE A 47 4.57 -9.47 -0.64
N THR A 48 5.44 -10.43 -0.30
CA THR A 48 5.06 -11.85 -0.23
C THR A 48 4.22 -12.19 0.99
N TRP A 49 4.16 -11.31 1.98
CA TRP A 49 3.38 -11.52 3.19
C TRP A 49 2.04 -10.79 3.17
N LEU A 50 1.77 -10.05 2.09
CA LEU A 50 0.51 -9.35 1.87
C LEU A 50 -0.62 -10.33 1.59
N GLU A 51 -1.69 -10.25 2.37
CA GLU A 51 -2.94 -10.95 2.10
C GLU A 51 -3.94 -10.05 1.34
N GLN A 52 -3.85 -8.74 1.54
CA GLN A 52 -4.71 -7.73 0.92
C GLN A 52 -3.90 -6.50 0.52
N VAL A 53 -4.31 -5.87 -0.58
CA VAL A 53 -3.77 -4.60 -1.05
C VAL A 53 -4.89 -3.73 -1.59
N TYR A 54 -4.66 -2.42 -1.60
CA TYR A 54 -5.62 -1.46 -2.13
C TYR A 54 -5.09 -0.91 -3.45
N VAL A 55 -5.87 -1.01 -4.52
CA VAL A 55 -5.45 -0.62 -5.87
C VAL A 55 -6.23 0.59 -6.35
N GLY A 56 -5.52 1.66 -6.70
CA GLY A 56 -6.11 2.89 -7.22
C GLY A 56 -5.28 4.12 -6.81
N LYS A 57 -5.64 5.31 -7.30
CA LYS A 57 -5.01 6.59 -6.88
C LYS A 57 -5.84 7.36 -5.84
N LYS A 58 -7.07 7.71 -6.20
CA LYS A 58 -7.97 8.54 -5.36
C LYS A 58 -8.95 7.76 -4.50
N ASN A 59 -9.39 6.60 -4.95
CA ASN A 59 -10.33 5.74 -4.23
C ASN A 59 -9.88 4.29 -4.35
N PRO A 60 -8.81 3.91 -3.64
CA PRO A 60 -8.16 2.63 -3.86
C PRO A 60 -9.07 1.49 -3.37
N GLN A 61 -9.26 0.49 -4.24
CA GLN A 61 -10.19 -0.62 -3.99
C GLN A 61 -9.46 -1.79 -3.34
N PRO A 62 -10.00 -2.38 -2.26
CA PRO A 62 -9.41 -3.55 -1.64
C PRO A 62 -9.42 -4.74 -2.61
N MET A 63 -8.28 -5.41 -2.71
CA MET A 63 -8.08 -6.59 -3.54
C MET A 63 -7.26 -7.62 -2.78
N ALA A 64 -7.80 -8.83 -2.68
CA ALA A 64 -7.10 -9.95 -2.07
C ALA A 64 -5.90 -10.38 -2.93
N VAL A 65 -4.77 -10.59 -2.28
CA VAL A 65 -3.55 -11.12 -2.88
C VAL A 65 -3.63 -12.64 -2.87
N GLU A 66 -3.65 -13.22 -4.06
CA GLU A 66 -3.60 -14.69 -4.22
C GLU A 66 -2.15 -15.19 -4.11
N LYS A 67 -1.22 -14.43 -4.69
CA LYS A 67 0.21 -14.77 -4.70
C LYS A 67 1.06 -13.56 -5.00
N ALA A 68 2.15 -13.37 -4.26
CA ALA A 68 3.18 -12.40 -4.63
C ALA A 68 4.56 -13.06 -4.60
N ARG A 69 5.44 -12.63 -5.50
CA ARG A 69 6.85 -13.06 -5.54
C ARG A 69 7.74 -11.95 -6.07
N VAL A 70 8.96 -11.86 -5.56
CA VAL A 70 9.97 -10.91 -6.06
C VAL A 70 10.78 -11.57 -7.17
N HIS A 71 11.00 -10.84 -8.26
CA HIS A 71 11.85 -11.26 -9.36
C HIS A 71 12.57 -10.04 -9.96
N GLN A 72 13.91 -10.05 -9.93
CA GLN A 72 14.77 -9.00 -10.49
C GLN A 72 14.39 -7.58 -10.00
N GLN A 73 14.28 -7.39 -8.68
CA GLN A 73 13.87 -6.13 -8.04
C GLN A 73 12.45 -5.64 -8.41
N LYS A 74 11.63 -6.49 -9.01
CA LYS A 74 10.22 -6.22 -9.30
C LYS A 74 9.36 -7.23 -8.56
N VAL A 75 8.14 -6.84 -8.25
CA VAL A 75 7.18 -7.75 -7.64
C VAL A 75 6.24 -8.25 -8.73
N LEU A 76 6.05 -9.56 -8.79
CA LEU A 76 4.99 -10.20 -9.56
C LEU A 76 3.86 -10.50 -8.59
N LEU A 77 2.75 -9.81 -8.77
CA LEU A 77 1.58 -9.86 -7.91
C LEU A 77 0.41 -10.50 -8.67
N LYS A 78 -0.28 -11.42 -8.03
CA LYS A 78 -1.50 -12.05 -8.52
C LYS A 78 -2.60 -11.72 -7.54
N LEU A 79 -3.67 -11.11 -8.06
CA LEU A 79 -4.85 -10.74 -7.29
C LEU A 79 -5.96 -11.73 -7.64
N THR A 80 -6.74 -12.13 -6.64
CA THR A 80 -7.85 -13.07 -6.82
C THR A 80 -8.90 -12.53 -7.79
N ALA A 81 -9.13 -11.21 -7.75
CA ALA A 81 -10.07 -10.53 -8.63
C ALA A 81 -9.60 -10.42 -10.08
N VAL A 82 -8.29 -10.53 -10.36
CA VAL A 82 -7.70 -10.28 -11.68
C VAL A 82 -7.32 -11.61 -12.33
N THR A 83 -8.19 -12.15 -13.16
CA THR A 83 -8.03 -13.52 -13.70
C THR A 83 -7.41 -13.57 -15.10
N ASP A 84 -7.46 -12.48 -15.86
CA ASP A 84 -6.96 -12.41 -17.24
C ASP A 84 -6.09 -11.18 -17.51
N ARG A 85 -5.44 -11.19 -18.68
CA ARG A 85 -4.55 -10.12 -19.12
C ARG A 85 -5.26 -8.79 -19.34
N THR A 86 -6.51 -8.79 -19.79
CA THR A 86 -7.28 -7.56 -20.07
C THR A 86 -7.59 -6.83 -18.76
N GLN A 87 -8.01 -7.55 -17.73
CA GLN A 87 -8.21 -6.99 -16.40
C GLN A 87 -6.89 -6.47 -15.81
N ALA A 88 -5.80 -7.22 -15.97
CA ALA A 88 -4.48 -6.79 -15.51
C ALA A 88 -3.97 -5.54 -16.26
N GLU A 89 -4.33 -5.39 -17.53
CA GLU A 89 -4.01 -4.21 -18.33
C GLU A 89 -4.78 -2.97 -17.85
N ALA A 90 -6.03 -3.13 -17.43
CA ALA A 90 -6.85 -2.04 -16.90
C ALA A 90 -6.27 -1.43 -15.61
N LEU A 91 -5.49 -2.20 -14.85
CA LEU A 91 -4.81 -1.74 -13.63
C LEU A 91 -3.42 -1.14 -13.90
N ARG A 92 -2.98 -1.05 -15.16
CA ARG A 92 -1.67 -0.46 -15.50
C ARG A 92 -1.63 1.01 -15.07
N GLY A 93 -0.57 1.38 -14.35
CA GLY A 93 -0.32 2.75 -13.90
C GLY A 93 -1.00 3.10 -12.59
N GLU A 94 -1.86 2.22 -12.07
CA GLU A 94 -2.46 2.35 -10.75
C GLU A 94 -1.44 2.10 -9.64
N TRP A 95 -1.73 2.66 -8.47
CA TRP A 95 -0.91 2.50 -7.27
C TRP A 95 -1.41 1.35 -6.43
N LEU A 96 -0.46 0.70 -5.77
CA LEU A 96 -0.68 -0.27 -4.71
C LEU A 96 -0.46 0.41 -3.39
N GLN A 97 -1.46 0.32 -2.54
CA GLN A 97 -1.52 0.98 -1.25
C GLN A 97 -1.92 -0.02 -0.15
N VAL A 98 -1.59 0.31 1.08
CA VAL A 98 -2.04 -0.42 2.29
C VAL A 98 -2.51 0.61 3.32
N PRO A 99 -3.48 0.30 4.18
CA PRO A 99 -3.88 1.20 5.25
C PRO A 99 -2.69 1.50 6.17
N GLU A 100 -2.53 2.74 6.59
CA GLU A 100 -1.50 3.13 7.57
C GLU A 100 -1.64 2.35 8.87
N ALA A 101 -2.87 2.05 9.29
CA ALA A 101 -3.15 1.22 10.45
C ALA A 101 -2.64 -0.23 10.29
N GLU A 102 -2.69 -0.80 9.08
CA GLU A 102 -2.10 -2.11 8.82
C GLU A 102 -0.57 -2.04 8.73
N ALA A 103 -0.04 -0.85 8.44
CA ALA A 103 1.39 -0.64 8.30
C ALA A 103 2.08 -0.36 9.64
N LEU A 104 1.35 0.01 10.70
CA LEU A 104 1.90 0.25 12.03
C LEU A 104 1.74 -0.98 12.93
N PRO A 105 2.72 -1.31 13.79
CA PRO A 105 2.55 -2.34 14.79
C PRO A 105 1.56 -1.86 15.86
N LEU A 106 0.37 -2.46 15.91
CA LEU A 106 -0.54 -2.33 17.06
C LEU A 106 -0.13 -3.31 18.16
N ALA A 107 -0.30 -2.90 19.42
CA ALA A 107 0.18 -3.62 20.59
C ALA A 107 -0.48 -5.00 20.76
N GLU A 108 0.32 -5.92 21.33
CA GLU A 108 0.07 -7.30 21.77
C GLU A 108 -1.10 -8.07 21.13
N GLY A 109 -0.78 -8.82 20.08
CA GLY A 109 -1.52 -10.03 19.69
C GLY A 109 -1.98 -10.07 18.24
N GLU A 110 -2.00 -8.93 17.55
CA GLU A 110 -2.38 -8.85 16.14
C GLU A 110 -1.21 -8.39 15.28
N TYR A 111 -0.81 -9.24 14.34
CA TYR A 111 0.29 -9.00 13.42
C TYR A 111 -0.17 -8.09 12.28
N TYR A 112 -0.03 -6.78 12.44
CA TYR A 112 -0.15 -5.85 11.32
C TYR A 112 1.22 -5.79 10.61
N LEU A 113 1.20 -6.20 9.34
CA LEU A 113 2.24 -6.98 8.67
C LEU A 113 3.48 -6.22 8.20
N PHE A 114 3.74 -5.01 8.72
CA PHE A 114 4.76 -4.15 8.14
C PHE A 114 5.56 -3.42 9.21
N GLN A 115 6.88 -3.60 9.18
CA GLN A 115 7.79 -2.59 9.68
C GLN A 115 7.95 -1.56 8.57
N LEU A 116 7.61 -0.31 8.85
CA LEU A 116 7.58 0.80 7.88
C LEU A 116 8.94 1.37 7.48
N THR A 117 10.05 0.71 7.82
CA THR A 117 11.38 1.22 7.50
C THR A 117 11.58 1.21 5.97
N GLY A 118 11.74 2.39 5.36
CA GLY A 118 12.04 2.55 3.94
C GLY A 118 10.84 2.54 2.98
N LEU A 119 9.61 2.79 3.46
CA LEU A 119 8.45 3.04 2.61
C LEU A 119 8.32 4.54 2.29
N ALA A 120 8.11 4.87 1.02
CA ALA A 120 7.78 6.22 0.59
C ALA A 120 6.29 6.49 0.81
N VAL A 121 5.97 7.42 1.70
CA VAL A 121 4.58 7.87 1.88
C VAL A 121 4.29 8.89 0.78
N LEU A 122 3.23 8.65 0.01
CA LEU A 122 2.80 9.51 -1.10
C LEU A 122 1.37 9.96 -0.81
N THR A 123 1.07 11.26 -0.97
CA THR A 123 -0.31 11.75 -0.96
C THR A 123 -1.08 11.23 -2.16
N VAL A 124 -2.42 11.31 -2.09
CA VAL A 124 -3.33 11.09 -3.25
C VAL A 124 -3.02 11.97 -4.46
N GLU A 125 -2.28 13.06 -4.27
CA GLU A 125 -1.84 13.98 -5.33
C GLU A 125 -0.49 13.58 -5.93
N GLY A 126 0.14 12.52 -5.42
CA GLY A 126 1.44 12.03 -5.86
C GLY A 126 2.61 12.84 -5.31
N GLU A 127 2.34 13.68 -4.32
CA GLU A 127 3.37 14.38 -3.57
C GLU A 127 3.99 13.43 -2.55
N LEU A 128 5.32 13.36 -2.56
CA LEU A 128 6.08 12.57 -1.60
C LEU A 128 5.98 13.26 -0.23
N LEU A 129 5.23 12.67 0.71
CA LEU A 129 5.13 13.16 2.09
C LEU A 129 6.42 12.93 2.88
N GLY A 130 7.25 11.99 2.43
CA GLY A 130 8.56 11.71 3.00
C GLY A 130 8.83 10.22 3.10
N THR A 131 9.98 9.89 3.68
CA THR A 131 10.36 8.53 4.09
C THR A 131 10.14 8.41 5.59
N LEU A 132 9.45 7.36 6.03
CA LEU A 132 9.35 7.02 7.45
C LEU A 132 10.74 6.64 7.99
N THR A 133 11.39 7.59 8.66
CA THR A 133 12.61 7.37 9.44
C THR A 133 12.23 7.32 10.91
N SER A 134 12.51 6.17 11.53
CA SER A 134 12.55 6.05 13.00
C SER A 134 13.77 6.77 13.57
#